data_AF-A0A0R3PNC1-F1
#
_entry.id   AF-A0A0R3PNC1-F1
#
_cell.length_a   1.000
_cell.length_b   1.000
_cell.length_c   1.000
_cell.angle_alpha   90.00
_cell.angle_beta   90.00
_cell.angle_gamma   90.00
#
_symmetry.space_group_name_H-M   'P 1'
#
loop_
_entity.id
_entity.type
_entity.pdbx_description
1 polymer ?
#
loop_
_entity_poly.entity_id
_entity_poly.type
_entity_poly.pdbx_seq_one_letter_code
_entity_poly.pdbx_strand_id
1 'polypeptide(L)'
;IVRAAFEQPVCVVKTKESATDLVTETDQAVEKLLINGLSEAFPGHKFIGEESASVGPFTYTNDPTWIIDPIDGTTNFVHRIPIVAICVGLAINKELRAGIVYNPVTQELYFAQVGCGAFKNGFPIHVSTTTALNRSLIMASLAIHNYNKIGESWLDIAQSNMRRQVEAGIRG
;
A
#
# COMPACT_ATOMS: atom_id res chain seq x y z
N ILE A 1 1.26 6.52 -16.57
CA ILE A 1 0.08 5.62 -16.51
C ILE A 1 -0.89 6.11 -15.43
N VAL A 2 -0.57 5.98 -14.13
CA VAL A 2 -1.46 6.37 -13.01
C VAL A 2 -2.00 7.80 -13.11
N ARG A 3 -1.14 8.82 -13.25
CA ARG A 3 -1.59 10.23 -13.33
C ARG A 3 -2.57 10.48 -14.48
N ALA A 4 -2.24 9.98 -15.66
CA ALA A 4 -3.10 10.13 -16.84
C ALA A 4 -4.47 9.46 -16.61
N ALA A 5 -4.50 8.28 -15.99
CA ALA A 5 -5.74 7.57 -15.66
C ALA A 5 -6.54 8.24 -14.53
N PHE A 6 -5.86 8.91 -13.58
CA PHE A 6 -6.48 9.70 -12.51
C PHE A 6 -7.19 10.95 -13.07
N GLU A 7 -6.65 11.56 -14.12
CA GLU A 7 -7.22 12.75 -14.76
C GLU A 7 -8.42 12.44 -15.67
N GLN A 8 -8.65 11.17 -16.04
CA GLN A 8 -9.80 10.80 -16.88
C GLN A 8 -11.11 10.86 -16.08
N PRO A 9 -12.22 11.31 -16.68
CA PRO A 9 -13.52 11.38 -15.99
C PRO A 9 -14.16 10.00 -15.76
N VAL A 10 -13.75 8.98 -16.51
CA VAL A 10 -14.26 7.60 -16.43
C VAL A 10 -13.09 6.64 -16.27
N CYS A 11 -13.21 5.70 -15.35
CA CYS A 11 -12.30 4.57 -15.21
C CYS A 11 -13.14 3.29 -15.24
N VAL A 12 -12.67 2.25 -15.95
CA VAL A 12 -13.32 0.93 -15.89
C VAL A 12 -12.98 0.30 -14.55
N VAL A 13 -13.99 0.21 -13.68
CA VAL A 13 -13.87 -0.36 -12.34
C VAL A 13 -14.42 -1.78 -12.35
N LYS A 14 -13.65 -2.72 -11.80
CA LYS A 14 -14.09 -4.07 -11.46
C LYS A 14 -14.04 -4.24 -9.94
N THR A 15 -14.84 -5.14 -9.39
CA THR A 15 -14.78 -5.53 -7.98
C THR A 15 -14.03 -6.84 -7.82
N LYS A 16 -13.18 -6.95 -6.80
CA LYS A 16 -12.49 -8.19 -6.39
C LYS A 16 -13.40 -8.99 -5.43
N GLU A 17 -13.03 -9.15 -4.16
CA GLU A 17 -13.73 -10.02 -3.20
C GLU A 17 -15.01 -9.39 -2.61
N SER A 18 -15.11 -8.06 -2.61
CA SER A 18 -16.26 -7.33 -2.07
C SER A 18 -16.65 -6.14 -2.95
N ALA A 19 -17.88 -5.63 -2.79
CA ALA A 19 -18.37 -4.46 -3.54
C ALA A 19 -17.55 -3.16 -3.28
N THR A 20 -16.73 -3.14 -2.23
CA THR A 20 -15.85 -2.03 -1.86
C THR A 20 -14.38 -2.30 -2.18
N ASP A 21 -14.06 -3.51 -2.65
CA ASP A 21 -12.73 -3.92 -3.04
C ASP A 21 -12.61 -3.77 -4.56
N LEU A 22 -12.03 -2.65 -4.98
CA LEU A 22 -12.04 -2.20 -6.37
C LEU A 22 -10.68 -2.47 -7.01
N VAL A 23 -10.70 -2.84 -8.29
CA VAL A 23 -9.52 -2.94 -9.15
C VAL A 23 -9.79 -2.27 -10.47
N THR A 24 -8.79 -1.59 -11.02
CA THR A 24 -8.88 -0.98 -12.35
C THR A 24 -7.88 -1.62 -13.30
N GLU A 25 -8.05 -1.36 -14.60
CA GLU A 25 -7.03 -1.71 -15.60
C GLU A 25 -5.67 -1.03 -15.33
N THR A 26 -5.68 0.07 -14.58
CA THR A 26 -4.48 0.82 -14.20
C THR A 26 -3.62 0.02 -13.23
N ASP A 27 -4.23 -0.64 -12.24
CA ASP A 27 -3.55 -1.49 -11.26
C ASP A 27 -2.76 -2.60 -11.98
N GLN A 28 -3.43 -3.33 -12.88
CA GLN A 28 -2.82 -4.40 -13.68
C GLN A 28 -1.69 -3.88 -14.59
N ALA A 29 -1.88 -2.72 -15.22
CA ALA A 29 -0.89 -2.14 -16.11
C ALA A 29 0.37 -1.68 -15.35
N VAL A 30 0.20 -1.12 -14.15
CA VAL A 30 1.32 -0.70 -13.29
C VAL A 30 2.07 -1.90 -12.74
N GLU A 31 1.37 -2.93 -12.25
CA GLU A 31 2.02 -4.14 -11.73
C GLU A 31 2.85 -4.83 -12.83
N LYS A 32 2.29 -4.99 -14.02
CA LYS A 32 2.99 -5.58 -15.17
C LYS A 32 4.24 -4.76 -15.55
N LEU A 33 4.14 -3.43 -15.56
CA LEU A 33 5.27 -2.56 -15.87
C LEU A 33 6.40 -2.75 -14.83
N LEU A 34 6.06 -2.76 -13.54
CA LEU A 34 7.02 -2.92 -12.46
C LEU A 34 7.69 -4.29 -12.50
N ILE A 35 6.91 -5.36 -12.62
CA ILE A 35 7.43 -6.74 -12.69
C ILE A 35 8.36 -6.90 -13.88
N ASN A 36 7.98 -6.42 -15.06
CA ASN A 36 8.81 -6.54 -16.27
C ASN A 36 10.15 -5.81 -16.09
N GLY A 37 10.12 -4.54 -15.69
CA GLY A 37 11.35 -3.74 -15.51
C GLY A 37 12.27 -4.31 -14.43
N LEU A 38 11.70 -4.77 -13.31
CA LEU A 38 12.47 -5.38 -12.23
C LEU A 38 13.01 -6.76 -12.61
N SER A 39 12.28 -7.54 -13.43
CA SER A 39 12.75 -8.83 -13.92
C SER A 39 13.93 -8.69 -14.88
N GLU A 40 13.92 -7.65 -15.73
CA GLU A 40 15.03 -7.31 -16.61
C GLU A 40 16.27 -6.86 -15.83
N ALA A 41 16.08 -5.99 -14.83
CA ALA A 41 17.18 -5.46 -14.01
C ALA A 41 17.73 -6.47 -13.00
N PHE A 42 16.90 -7.36 -12.47
CA PHE A 42 17.25 -8.33 -11.44
C PHE A 42 16.81 -9.75 -11.80
N PRO A 43 17.46 -10.39 -12.80
CA PRO A 43 17.15 -11.76 -13.18
C PRO A 43 17.27 -12.70 -11.98
N GLY A 44 16.22 -13.51 -11.75
CA GLY A 44 16.18 -14.50 -10.66
C GLY A 44 15.52 -14.02 -9.36
N HIS A 45 15.23 -12.72 -9.22
CA HIS A 45 14.39 -12.23 -8.12
C HIS A 45 12.94 -12.74 -8.26
N LYS A 46 12.23 -12.80 -7.14
CA LYS A 46 10.83 -13.22 -7.04
C LYS A 46 9.91 -12.00 -6.88
N PHE A 47 8.62 -12.23 -7.07
CA PHE A 47 7.59 -11.19 -7.03
C PHE A 47 6.39 -11.64 -6.21
N ILE A 48 5.86 -10.75 -5.39
CA ILE A 48 4.57 -10.84 -4.72
C ILE A 48 3.84 -9.54 -5.06
N GLY A 49 2.94 -9.58 -6.04
CA GLY A 49 2.09 -8.46 -6.42
C GLY A 49 0.67 -8.65 -5.91
N GLU A 50 0.00 -7.59 -5.50
CA GLU A 50 -1.40 -7.63 -5.04
C GLU A 50 -2.32 -8.27 -6.09
N GLU A 51 -2.21 -7.86 -7.35
CA GLU A 51 -3.09 -8.33 -8.43
C GLU A 51 -2.72 -9.75 -8.85
N SER A 52 -1.44 -10.09 -8.90
CA SER A 52 -0.97 -11.45 -9.17
C SER A 52 -1.31 -12.45 -8.06
N ALA A 53 -1.29 -12.03 -6.79
CA ALA A 53 -1.62 -12.89 -5.66
C ALA A 53 -3.11 -13.28 -5.61
N SER A 54 -3.98 -12.50 -6.25
CA SER A 54 -5.41 -12.83 -6.41
C SER A 54 -5.65 -14.05 -7.33
N VAL A 55 -4.66 -14.43 -8.15
CA VAL A 55 -4.78 -15.49 -9.16
C VAL A 55 -4.33 -16.87 -8.64
N GLY A 56 -3.59 -16.91 -7.53
CA GLY A 56 -3.14 -18.18 -6.94
C GLY A 56 -2.16 -18.03 -5.77
N PRO A 57 -1.86 -19.12 -5.06
CA PRO A 57 -0.96 -19.10 -3.91
C PRO A 57 0.47 -18.73 -4.35
N PHE A 58 1.11 -17.85 -3.58
CA PHE A 58 2.53 -17.55 -3.72
C PHE A 58 3.33 -18.17 -2.57
N THR A 59 4.61 -18.44 -2.81
CA THR A 59 5.52 -18.94 -1.77
C THR A 59 6.50 -17.83 -1.41
N TYR A 60 6.46 -17.38 -0.16
CA TYR A 60 7.44 -16.43 0.36
C TYR A 60 8.69 -17.18 0.87
N THR A 61 9.76 -17.16 0.08
CA THR A 61 11.04 -17.84 0.35
C THR A 61 12.06 -16.88 0.97
N ASN A 62 13.30 -17.33 1.12
CA ASN A 62 14.42 -16.47 1.53
C ASN A 62 15.05 -15.72 0.34
N ASP A 63 14.62 -16.03 -0.90
CA ASP A 63 15.15 -15.39 -2.10
C ASP A 63 14.80 -13.89 -2.12
N PRO A 64 15.61 -13.05 -2.79
CA PRO A 64 15.25 -11.67 -3.04
C PRO A 64 13.87 -11.56 -3.70
N THR A 65 12.94 -10.91 -3.01
CA THR A 65 11.52 -10.84 -3.39
C THR A 65 11.06 -9.40 -3.40
N TRP A 66 10.52 -8.95 -4.53
CA TRP A 66 9.84 -7.68 -4.67
C TRP A 66 8.37 -7.82 -4.26
N ILE A 67 7.94 -7.03 -3.29
CA ILE A 67 6.55 -6.95 -2.83
C ILE A 67 5.96 -5.67 -3.41
N ILE A 68 4.89 -5.79 -4.18
CA ILE A 68 4.35 -4.71 -5.01
C ILE A 68 2.86 -4.54 -4.71
N ASP A 69 2.48 -3.31 -4.42
CA ASP A 69 1.10 -2.84 -4.50
C ASP A 69 1.07 -1.73 -5.58
N PRO A 70 0.43 -2.00 -6.73
CA PRO A 70 0.48 -1.10 -7.87
C PRO A 70 -0.30 0.20 -7.64
N ILE A 71 -1.38 0.19 -6.85
CA ILE A 71 -2.16 1.37 -6.46
C ILE A 71 -2.79 1.14 -5.08
N ASP A 72 -2.04 1.45 -4.03
CA ASP A 72 -2.59 1.53 -2.68
C ASP A 72 -3.59 2.69 -2.62
N GLY A 73 -4.79 2.40 -2.11
CA GLY A 73 -5.91 3.32 -2.11
C GLY A 73 -6.72 3.31 -3.39
N THR A 74 -6.96 2.16 -4.04
CA THR A 74 -7.79 2.07 -5.27
C THR A 74 -9.17 2.73 -5.14
N THR A 75 -9.79 2.68 -3.95
CA THR A 75 -11.03 3.44 -3.68
C THR A 75 -10.82 4.96 -3.83
N ASN A 76 -9.75 5.51 -3.25
CA ASN A 76 -9.39 6.91 -3.42
C ASN A 76 -9.11 7.23 -4.90
N PHE A 77 -8.42 6.34 -5.60
CA PHE A 77 -8.15 6.47 -7.03
C PHE A 77 -9.44 6.59 -7.85
N VAL A 78 -10.40 5.69 -7.64
CA VAL A 78 -11.71 5.70 -8.32
C VAL A 78 -12.49 6.97 -8.02
N HIS A 79 -12.45 7.45 -6.77
CA HIS A 79 -13.15 8.66 -6.32
C HIS A 79 -12.37 9.97 -6.54
N ARG A 80 -11.19 9.92 -7.18
CA ARG A 80 -10.34 11.09 -7.46
C ARG A 80 -9.88 11.83 -6.20
N ILE A 81 -9.68 11.10 -5.11
CA ILE A 81 -9.04 11.60 -3.90
C ILE A 81 -7.52 11.41 -4.06
N PRO A 82 -6.69 12.46 -3.94
CA PRO A 82 -5.26 12.42 -4.29
C PRO A 82 -4.38 11.74 -3.21
N ILE A 83 -4.93 10.76 -2.50
CA ILE A 83 -4.26 9.94 -1.48
C ILE A 83 -4.17 8.53 -2.04
N VAL A 84 -3.22 8.34 -2.96
CA VAL A 84 -2.95 7.08 -3.67
C VAL A 84 -1.44 6.86 -3.73
N ALA A 85 -0.98 5.63 -3.73
CA ALA A 85 0.45 5.35 -3.80
C ALA A 85 0.79 4.10 -4.60
N ILE A 86 1.93 4.11 -5.26
CA ILE A 86 2.61 2.90 -5.75
C ILE A 86 3.58 2.49 -4.65
N CYS A 87 3.45 1.28 -4.12
CA CYS A 87 4.32 0.78 -3.07
C CYS A 87 5.17 -0.39 -3.60
N VAL A 88 6.48 -0.30 -3.43
CA VAL A 88 7.40 -1.37 -3.82
C VAL A 88 8.41 -1.59 -2.71
N GLY A 89 8.47 -2.80 -2.17
CA GLY A 89 9.45 -3.22 -1.17
C GLY A 89 10.34 -4.34 -1.70
N LEU A 90 11.62 -4.35 -1.30
CA LEU A 90 12.54 -5.46 -1.54
C LEU A 90 12.78 -6.19 -0.21
N ALA A 91 12.45 -7.48 -0.17
CA ALA A 91 12.78 -8.37 0.92
C ALA A 91 13.90 -9.34 0.53
N ILE A 92 14.83 -9.63 1.44
CA ILE A 92 15.88 -10.65 1.29
C ILE A 92 15.95 -11.42 2.60
N ASN A 93 15.99 -12.76 2.54
CA ASN A 93 15.89 -13.61 3.75
C ASN A 93 14.67 -13.27 4.61
N LYS A 94 13.56 -12.91 3.95
CA LYS A 94 12.31 -12.47 4.56
C LYS A 94 12.37 -11.16 5.36
N GLU A 95 13.47 -10.41 5.26
CA GLU A 95 13.63 -9.09 5.88
C GLU A 95 13.50 -7.98 4.84
N LEU A 96 12.72 -6.93 5.12
CA LEU A 96 12.67 -5.75 4.26
C LEU A 96 14.02 -5.01 4.28
N ARG A 97 14.57 -4.78 3.09
CA ARG A 97 15.89 -4.16 2.88
C ARG A 97 15.80 -2.75 2.31
N ALA A 98 14.81 -2.51 1.44
CA ALA A 98 14.54 -1.22 0.83
C ALA A 98 13.07 -1.10 0.44
N GLY A 99 12.59 0.12 0.25
CA GLY A 99 11.26 0.34 -0.29
C GLY A 99 11.03 1.77 -0.78
N ILE A 100 10.04 1.90 -1.65
CA ILE A 100 9.50 3.17 -2.13
C ILE A 100 7.99 3.22 -1.91
N VAL A 101 7.49 4.43 -1.64
CA VAL A 101 6.07 4.77 -1.68
C VAL A 101 5.99 6.04 -2.52
N TYR A 102 5.37 5.94 -3.69
CA TYR A 102 5.31 7.06 -4.63
C TYR A 102 3.86 7.42 -4.93
N ASN A 103 3.46 8.65 -4.63
CA ASN A 103 2.17 9.19 -5.06
C ASN A 103 2.35 9.92 -6.39
N PRO A 104 1.87 9.37 -7.53
CA PRO A 104 2.08 9.98 -8.84
C PRO A 104 1.26 11.25 -9.06
N VAL A 105 0.20 11.46 -8.27
CA VAL A 105 -0.70 12.61 -8.35
C VAL A 105 -0.05 13.82 -7.68
N THR A 106 0.46 13.64 -6.45
CA THR A 106 1.11 14.72 -5.68
C THR A 106 2.61 14.84 -5.93
N GLN A 107 3.21 13.89 -6.65
CA GLN A 107 4.66 13.83 -6.91
C GLN A 107 5.50 13.68 -5.64
N GLU A 108 4.95 13.00 -4.65
CA GLU A 108 5.67 12.69 -3.42
C GLU A 108 6.27 11.30 -3.51
N LEU A 109 7.60 11.23 -3.53
CA LEU A 109 8.38 10.00 -3.45
C LEU A 109 8.98 9.87 -2.07
N TYR A 110 8.52 8.88 -1.33
CA TYR A 110 9.14 8.40 -0.11
C TYR A 110 10.01 7.19 -0.44
N PHE A 111 11.21 7.13 0.11
CA PHE A 111 12.08 5.96 -0.06
C PHE A 111 12.98 5.75 1.15
N ALA A 112 13.33 4.50 1.38
CA ALA A 112 14.23 4.12 2.45
C ALA A 112 15.02 2.86 2.10
N GLN A 113 16.21 2.73 2.69
CA GLN A 113 17.03 1.53 2.64
C GLN A 113 17.69 1.32 4.00
N VAL A 114 17.79 0.07 4.43
CA VAL A 114 18.44 -0.32 5.69
C VAL A 114 19.87 0.26 5.73
N GLY A 115 20.17 1.02 6.77
CA GLY A 115 21.45 1.69 6.97
C GLY A 115 21.62 3.03 6.25
N CYS A 116 20.66 3.45 5.40
CA CYS A 116 20.76 4.69 4.62
C CYS A 116 19.79 5.78 5.07
N GLY A 117 18.84 5.47 5.95
CA GLY A 117 17.80 6.40 6.39
C GLY A 117 16.56 6.39 5.49
N ALA A 118 15.68 7.37 5.70
CA ALA A 118 14.43 7.54 4.97
C ALA A 118 14.32 8.99 4.45
N PHE A 119 13.71 9.14 3.27
CA PHE A 119 13.67 10.41 2.55
C PHE A 119 12.30 10.65 1.93
N LYS A 120 11.93 11.93 1.81
CA LYS A 120 10.81 12.42 1.00
C LYS A 120 11.36 13.40 -0.03
N ASN A 121 11.21 13.10 -1.33
CA ASN A 121 11.70 13.94 -2.43
C ASN A 121 13.18 14.33 -2.28
N GLY A 122 14.00 13.40 -1.76
CA GLY A 122 15.44 13.60 -1.53
C GLY A 122 15.81 14.26 -0.21
N PHE A 123 14.83 14.75 0.58
CA PHE A 123 15.07 15.34 1.89
C PHE A 123 14.91 14.29 2.99
N PRO A 124 15.86 14.19 3.95
CA PRO A 124 15.74 13.26 5.07
C PRO A 124 14.47 13.51 5.89
N ILE A 125 13.82 12.44 6.33
CA ILE A 125 12.64 12.50 7.21
C ILE A 125 12.88 11.73 8.49
N HIS A 126 12.18 12.13 9.56
CA HIS A 126 12.19 11.44 10.84
C HIS A 126 10.77 11.40 11.42
N VAL A 127 10.51 10.45 12.31
CA VAL A 127 9.27 10.41 13.08
C VAL A 127 9.20 11.56 14.08
N SER A 128 8.00 11.91 14.54
CA SER A 128 7.83 12.90 15.63
C SER A 128 8.40 12.36 16.95
N THR A 129 8.77 13.25 17.86
CA THR A 129 9.18 12.89 19.24
C THR A 129 7.99 12.79 20.21
N THR A 130 6.75 12.86 19.72
CA THR A 130 5.56 12.88 20.55
C THR A 130 5.32 11.50 21.18
N THR A 131 5.36 11.44 22.51
CA THR A 131 5.11 10.20 23.28
C THR A 131 3.76 10.21 23.99
N ALA A 132 3.15 11.39 24.18
CA ALA A 132 1.88 11.53 24.88
C ALA A 132 0.70 11.45 23.91
N LEU A 133 -0.21 10.49 24.12
CA LEU A 133 -1.37 10.28 23.24
C LEU A 133 -2.24 11.53 23.11
N ASN A 134 -2.48 12.25 24.20
CA ASN A 134 -3.31 13.47 24.17
C ASN A 134 -2.66 14.65 23.41
N ARG A 135 -1.45 14.47 22.88
CA ARG A 135 -0.72 15.41 22.03
C ARG A 135 -0.42 14.84 20.64
N SER A 136 -0.91 13.64 20.34
CA SER A 136 -0.69 13.01 19.03
C SER A 136 -1.80 13.36 18.04
N LEU A 137 -1.47 13.24 16.76
CA LEU A 137 -2.45 13.18 15.67
C LEU A 137 -2.55 11.72 15.22
N ILE A 138 -3.77 11.20 15.10
CA ILE A 138 -4.01 9.81 14.72
C ILE A 138 -4.70 9.78 13.35
N MET A 139 -4.17 8.95 12.45
CA MET A 139 -4.77 8.64 11.16
C MET A 139 -5.10 7.15 11.12
N ALA A 140 -6.34 6.81 10.75
CA ALA A 140 -6.80 5.43 10.65
C ALA A 140 -7.90 5.30 9.58
N SER A 141 -8.07 4.10 9.04
CA SER A 141 -9.14 3.74 8.11
C SER A 141 -10.15 2.82 8.80
N LEU A 142 -11.45 3.06 8.58
CA LEU A 142 -12.55 2.29 9.18
C LEU A 142 -12.76 0.91 8.51
N ALA A 143 -12.13 0.68 7.35
CA ALA A 143 -12.12 -0.60 6.62
C ALA A 143 -13.50 -1.28 6.52
N ILE A 144 -14.47 -0.63 5.88
CA ILE A 144 -15.89 -1.06 5.86
C ILE A 144 -16.22 -2.30 4.98
N HIS A 145 -15.22 -2.95 4.39
CA HIS A 145 -15.42 -4.00 3.37
C HIS A 145 -16.21 -5.21 3.86
N ASN A 146 -16.14 -5.55 5.15
CA ASN A 146 -16.88 -6.67 5.72
C ASN A 146 -18.28 -6.30 6.20
N TYR A 147 -18.73 -5.04 6.07
CA TYR A 147 -20.05 -4.64 6.57
C TYR A 147 -21.18 -5.48 5.94
N ASN A 148 -21.10 -5.75 4.64
CA ASN A 148 -22.10 -6.60 3.96
C ASN A 148 -22.09 -8.06 4.43
N LYS A 149 -20.97 -8.53 4.98
CA LYS A 149 -20.79 -9.93 5.43
C LYS A 149 -21.12 -10.12 6.91
N ILE A 150 -20.78 -9.13 7.73
CA ILE A 150 -20.80 -9.20 9.20
C ILE A 150 -21.90 -8.30 9.80
N GLY A 151 -22.48 -7.41 9.00
CA GLY A 151 -23.53 -6.48 9.40
C GLY A 151 -23.03 -5.35 10.30
N GLU A 152 -23.96 -4.74 11.05
CA GLU A 152 -23.70 -3.59 11.92
C GLU A 152 -22.55 -3.84 12.92
N SER A 153 -22.41 -5.08 13.40
CA SER A 153 -21.37 -5.48 14.35
C SER A 153 -19.94 -5.30 13.82
N TRP A 154 -19.75 -5.21 12.50
CA TRP A 154 -18.43 -4.98 11.92
C TRP A 154 -17.83 -3.64 12.36
N LEU A 155 -18.65 -2.60 12.48
CA LEU A 155 -18.17 -1.28 12.90
C LEU A 155 -17.65 -1.31 14.34
N ASP A 156 -18.32 -2.04 15.22
CA ASP A 156 -17.87 -2.24 16.61
C ASP A 156 -16.54 -2.99 16.65
N ILE A 157 -16.39 -4.03 15.83
CA ILE A 157 -15.14 -4.80 15.71
C ILE A 157 -14.01 -3.90 15.21
N ALA A 158 -14.23 -3.17 14.12
CA ALA A 158 -13.23 -2.29 13.52
C ALA A 158 -12.79 -1.18 14.49
N GLN A 159 -13.73 -0.54 15.18
CA GLN A 159 -13.44 0.50 16.17
C GLN A 159 -12.74 -0.07 17.41
N SER A 160 -13.13 -1.25 17.87
CA SER A 160 -12.45 -1.94 18.98
C SER A 160 -11.00 -2.30 18.63
N ASN A 161 -10.74 -2.76 17.41
CA ASN A 161 -9.39 -3.02 16.90
C ASN A 161 -8.57 -1.73 16.85
N MET A 162 -9.15 -0.64 16.34
CA MET A 162 -8.50 0.67 16.27
C MET A 162 -8.13 1.19 17.66
N ARG A 163 -9.05 1.09 18.63
CA ARG A 163 -8.77 1.42 20.03
C ARG A 163 -7.58 0.64 20.55
N ARG A 164 -7.57 -0.68 20.37
CA ARG A 164 -6.47 -1.55 20.84
C ARG A 164 -5.12 -1.16 20.22
N GLN A 165 -5.08 -0.82 18.93
CA GLN A 165 -3.86 -0.37 18.26
C GLN A 165 -3.37 0.97 18.82
N VAL A 166 -4.27 1.94 18.97
CA VAL A 166 -3.97 3.25 19.55
C VAL A 166 -3.43 3.11 20.98
N GLU A 167 -4.07 2.27 21.81
CA GLU A 167 -3.67 2.04 23.20
C GLU A 167 -2.38 1.20 23.31
N ALA A 168 -2.12 0.28 22.38
CA ALA A 168 -0.88 -0.48 22.34
C ALA A 168 0.34 0.42 22.06
N GLY A 169 0.19 1.42 21.19
CA GLY A 169 1.26 2.39 20.91
C GLY A 169 1.64 3.30 22.11
N ILE A 170 0.86 3.29 23.19
CA ILE A 170 1.14 4.00 24.45
C ILE A 170 2.04 3.17 25.36
N ARG A 171 1.99 1.84 25.21
CA ARG A 171 2.80 0.90 25.97
C ARG A 171 4.09 0.67 25.19
N GLY A 172 5.03 1.61 25.33
CA GLY A 172 6.42 1.37 24.95
C GLY A 172 6.95 0.07 25.57
#